data_AF-A0AA90QL86-F1
#
_entry.id   AF-A0AA90QL86-F1
#
_cell.length_a   1.000
_cell.length_b   1.000
_cell.length_c   1.000
_cell.angle_alpha   90.00
_cell.angle_beta   90.00
_cell.angle_gamma   90.00
#
_symmetry.space_group_name_H-M   'P 1'
#
loop_
_entity.id
_entity.type
_entity.pdbx_description
1 polymer ?
#
loop_
_entity_poly.entity_id
_entity_poly.type
_entity_poly.pdbx_seq_one_letter_code
_entity_poly.pdbx_strand_id
1 'polypeptide(L)'
;MHTQSIHSSVNHAQANNGLNISTAVDIRQLSCDINSFVFEGGVLLDAVLEEVDGMAGVPENMQKAIARISCFSTCIKRHLFLIAEANSAVMTMTAGGPV
;
A
#
# COMPACT_ATOMS: atom_id res chain seq x y z
N MET A 1 -19.92 2.20 -59.53
CA MET A 1 -19.70 1.66 -58.18
C MET A 1 -18.76 2.61 -57.47
N HIS A 2 -19.30 3.50 -56.62
CA HIS A 2 -18.48 4.43 -55.82
C HIS A 2 -18.05 3.71 -54.54
N THR A 3 -16.74 3.61 -54.36
CA THR A 3 -16.09 3.15 -53.13
C THR A 3 -16.34 4.21 -52.04
N GLN A 4 -17.25 3.93 -51.10
CA GLN A 4 -17.37 4.74 -49.90
C GLN A 4 -16.20 4.41 -48.97
N SER A 5 -15.30 5.38 -48.82
CA SER A 5 -14.26 5.41 -47.80
C SER A 5 -14.92 5.35 -46.42
N ILE A 6 -14.65 4.26 -45.68
CA ILE A 6 -14.98 4.17 -44.25
C ILE A 6 -13.98 5.07 -43.52
N HIS A 7 -14.39 6.30 -43.22
CA HIS A 7 -13.74 7.11 -42.19
C HIS A 7 -13.89 6.38 -40.85
N SER A 8 -12.88 5.61 -40.44
CA SER A 8 -12.74 5.17 -39.06
C SER A 8 -12.29 6.36 -38.22
N SER A 9 -13.24 7.23 -37.87
CA SER A 9 -13.08 8.14 -36.75
C SER A 9 -13.08 7.30 -35.47
N VAL A 10 -11.91 6.73 -35.14
CA VAL A 10 -11.64 6.19 -33.81
C VAL A 10 -11.74 7.37 -32.85
N ASN A 11 -12.82 7.35 -32.07
CA ASN A 11 -13.21 8.40 -31.16
C ASN A 11 -12.12 8.56 -30.08
N HIS A 12 -11.33 9.65 -30.12
CA HIS A 12 -10.27 9.92 -29.14
C HIS A 12 -10.74 9.86 -27.68
N ALA A 13 -12.04 9.98 -27.43
CA ALA A 13 -12.66 9.79 -26.12
C ALA A 13 -12.59 8.34 -25.59
N GLN A 14 -12.65 7.32 -26.46
CA GLN A 14 -12.58 5.91 -26.04
C GLN A 14 -11.14 5.46 -25.72
N ALA A 15 -10.15 5.99 -26.43
CA ALA A 15 -8.74 5.70 -26.14
C ALA A 15 -8.30 6.29 -24.78
N ASN A 16 -8.69 7.53 -24.48
CA ASN A 16 -8.42 8.14 -23.17
C ASN A 16 -9.17 7.45 -22.03
N ASN A 17 -10.42 7.02 -22.24
CA ASN A 17 -11.15 6.28 -21.22
C ASN A 17 -10.57 4.88 -20.98
N GLY A 18 -10.11 4.18 -22.02
CA GLY A 18 -9.44 2.87 -21.87
C GLY A 18 -8.10 2.96 -21.12
N LEU A 19 -7.29 3.99 -21.39
CA LEU A 19 -6.04 4.24 -20.68
C LEU A 19 -6.26 4.54 -19.19
N ASN A 20 -7.26 5.38 -18.88
CA ASN A 20 -7.61 5.74 -17.50
C ASN A 20 -8.17 4.55 -16.71
N ILE A 21 -8.97 3.68 -17.34
CA ILE A 21 -9.49 2.47 -16.69
C ILE A 21 -8.37 1.46 -16.42
N SER A 22 -7.46 1.23 -17.37
CA SER A 22 -6.30 0.35 -17.17
C SER A 22 -5.44 0.82 -15.99
N THR A 23 -5.16 2.13 -15.95
CA THR A 23 -4.35 2.73 -14.89
C THR A 23 -5.04 2.63 -13.53
N ALA A 24 -6.35 2.85 -13.46
CA ALA A 24 -7.12 2.71 -12.21
C ALA A 24 -7.16 1.26 -11.69
N VAL A 25 -7.21 0.27 -12.61
CA VAL A 25 -7.13 -1.16 -12.26
C VAL A 25 -5.74 -1.50 -11.71
N ASP A 26 -4.67 -1.03 -12.36
CA ASP A 26 -3.29 -1.28 -11.92
C ASP A 26 -3.01 -0.64 -10.55
N ILE A 27 -3.48 0.60 -10.34
CA ILE A 27 -3.38 1.28 -9.03
C ILE A 27 -4.15 0.51 -7.96
N ARG A 28 -5.37 0.06 -8.27
CA ARG A 28 -6.17 -0.73 -7.33
C ARG A 28 -5.47 -2.01 -6.91
N GLN A 29 -4.89 -2.74 -7.85
CA GLN A 29 -4.14 -3.95 -7.55
C GLN A 29 -2.93 -3.64 -6.67
N LEU A 30 -2.12 -2.64 -7.06
CA LEU A 30 -0.96 -2.23 -6.27
C LEU A 30 -1.36 -1.80 -4.86
N SER A 31 -2.48 -1.09 -4.70
CA SER A 31 -3.00 -0.72 -3.40
C SER A 31 -3.46 -1.91 -2.57
N CYS A 32 -4.06 -2.93 -3.18
CA CYS A 32 -4.36 -4.19 -2.49
C CYS A 32 -3.08 -4.91 -2.03
N ASP A 33 -2.03 -4.92 -2.85
CA ASP A 33 -0.74 -5.51 -2.51
C ASP A 33 -0.08 -4.76 -1.35
N ILE A 34 -0.07 -3.42 -1.38
CA ILE A 34 0.42 -2.57 -0.28
C ILE A 34 -0.32 -2.87 1.03
N ASN A 35 -1.65 -2.98 0.99
CA ASN A 35 -2.42 -3.31 2.20
C ASN A 35 -2.05 -4.68 2.77
N SER A 36 -1.80 -5.66 1.90
CA SER A 36 -1.36 -7.00 2.31
C SER A 36 0.02 -6.93 2.98
N PHE A 37 0.98 -6.21 2.38
CA PHE A 37 2.32 -6.03 2.96
C PHE A 37 2.29 -5.27 4.29
N VAL A 38 1.44 -4.24 4.41
CA VAL A 38 1.24 -3.52 5.67
C VAL A 38 0.71 -4.46 6.76
N PHE A 39 -0.29 -5.27 6.44
CA PHE A 39 -0.88 -6.22 7.37
C PHE A 39 0.15 -7.26 7.83
N GLU A 40 0.82 -7.92 6.89
CA GLU A 40 1.85 -8.93 7.18
C GLU A 40 3.02 -8.33 7.98
N GLY A 41 3.49 -7.13 7.60
CA GLY A 41 4.53 -6.41 8.32
C GLY A 41 4.10 -6.05 9.75
N GLY A 42 2.83 -5.67 9.95
CA GLY A 42 2.26 -5.40 11.26
C GLY A 42 2.27 -6.65 12.15
N VAL A 43 1.81 -7.79 11.63
CA VAL A 43 1.82 -9.07 12.36
C VAL A 43 3.23 -9.48 12.78
N LEU A 44 4.21 -9.34 11.88
CA LEU A 44 5.62 -9.67 12.19
C LEU A 44 6.19 -8.76 13.28
N LEU A 45 5.91 -7.46 13.24
CA LEU A 45 6.38 -6.53 14.26
C LEU A 45 5.73 -6.78 15.62
N ASP A 46 4.46 -7.17 15.63
CA ASP A 46 3.74 -7.51 16.85
C ASP A 46 4.35 -8.75 17.51
N ALA A 47 4.69 -9.78 16.73
CA ALA A 47 5.42 -10.94 17.24
C ALA A 47 6.81 -10.55 17.80
N VAL A 48 7.55 -9.67 17.14
CA VAL A 48 8.85 -9.20 17.66
C VAL A 48 8.70 -8.45 18.98
N LEU A 49 7.66 -7.62 19.11
CA LEU A 49 7.40 -6.87 20.34
C LEU A 49 6.96 -7.79 21.48
N GLU A 50 6.12 -8.80 21.20
CA GLU A 50 5.74 -9.83 22.19
C GLU A 50 6.96 -10.60 22.71
N GLU A 51 7.87 -11.01 21.82
CA GLU A 51 9.11 -11.69 22.21
C GLU A 51 9.99 -10.77 23.08
N VAL A 52 10.13 -9.50 22.71
CA VAL A 52 10.89 -8.51 23.47
C VAL A 52 10.29 -8.28 24.86
N ASP A 53 8.98 -8.12 24.96
CA ASP A 53 8.27 -7.93 26.23
C ASP A 53 8.36 -9.18 27.13
N GLY A 54 8.47 -10.37 26.53
CA GLY A 54 8.71 -11.63 27.22
C GLY A 54 10.12 -11.80 27.79
N MET A 55 11.09 -10.95 27.41
CA MET A 55 12.48 -11.04 27.89
C MET A 55 12.62 -10.48 29.32
N ALA A 56 12.24 -11.28 30.33
CA ALA A 56 12.48 -10.96 31.74
C ALA A 56 13.89 -11.38 32.20
N GLY A 57 14.49 -10.60 33.11
CA GLY A 57 15.75 -10.97 33.78
C GLY A 57 17.02 -10.85 32.93
N VAL A 58 16.95 -10.13 31.81
CA VAL A 58 18.08 -9.94 30.89
C VAL A 58 19.16 -9.03 31.51
N PRO A 59 20.45 -9.35 31.33
CA PRO A 59 21.56 -8.53 31.82
C PRO A 59 21.49 -7.07 31.33
N GLU A 60 21.96 -6.12 32.13
CA GLU A 60 21.87 -4.67 31.88
C GLU A 60 22.49 -4.24 30.53
N ASN A 61 23.56 -4.91 30.11
CA ASN A 61 24.21 -4.66 28.82
C ASN A 61 23.34 -5.08 27.61
N MET A 62 22.39 -6.01 27.79
CA MET A 62 21.44 -6.44 26.77
C MET A 62 20.15 -5.60 26.79
N GLN A 63 19.75 -5.06 27.94
CA GLN A 63 18.57 -4.19 28.06
C GLN A 63 18.62 -2.99 27.10
N LYS A 64 19.82 -2.41 26.90
CA LYS A 64 20.02 -1.32 25.91
C LYS A 64 19.80 -1.75 24.47
N ALA A 65 20.07 -3.02 24.13
CA ALA A 65 19.80 -3.54 22.79
C ALA A 65 18.30 -3.81 22.61
N ILE A 66 17.67 -4.41 23.62
CA ILE A 66 16.22 -4.69 23.66
C ILE A 66 15.41 -3.40 23.52
N ALA A 67 15.75 -2.35 24.29
CA ALA A 67 15.09 -1.05 24.19
C ALA A 67 15.22 -0.43 22.78
N ARG A 68 16.36 -0.64 22.10
CA ARG A 68 16.56 -0.19 20.71
C ARG A 68 15.70 -0.98 19.73
N ILE A 69 15.61 -2.29 19.89
CA ILE A 69 14.76 -3.15 19.05
C ILE A 69 13.28 -2.79 19.23
N SER A 70 12.83 -2.61 20.48
CA SER A 70 11.45 -2.21 20.80
C SER A 70 11.11 -0.84 20.18
N CYS A 71 11.98 0.15 20.37
CA CYS A 71 11.82 1.48 19.78
C CYS A 71 11.77 1.42 18.24
N PHE A 72 12.72 0.71 17.62
CA PHE A 72 12.74 0.53 16.17
C PHE A 72 11.46 -0.12 15.66
N SER A 73 11.02 -1.22 16.28
CA SER A 73 9.82 -1.96 15.88
C SER A 73 8.57 -1.09 15.99
N THR A 74 8.46 -0.28 17.05
CA THR A 74 7.38 0.69 17.25
C THR A 74 7.38 1.78 16.17
N CYS A 75 8.57 2.31 15.83
CA CYS A 75 8.71 3.28 14.74
C CYS A 75 8.27 2.69 13.40
N ILE A 76 8.70 1.47 13.06
CA ILE A 76 8.27 0.82 11.80
C ILE A 76 6.77 0.56 11.81
N LYS A 77 6.18 0.11 12.93
CA LYS A 77 4.73 -0.10 13.05
C LYS A 77 3.95 1.19 12.76
N ARG A 78 4.43 2.33 13.28
CA ARG A 78 3.87 3.65 12.96
C ARG A 78 4.00 4.00 11.48
N HIS A 79 5.14 3.70 10.84
CA HIS A 79 5.31 3.92 9.41
C HIS A 79 4.37 3.06 8.55
N LEU A 80 4.16 1.79 8.93
CA LEU A 80 3.19 0.92 8.25
C LEU A 80 1.77 1.51 8.31
N PHE A 81 1.37 2.06 9.46
CA PHE A 81 0.09 2.77 9.59
C PHE A 81 0.00 3.98 8.64
N LEU A 82 1.04 4.81 8.56
CA LEU A 82 1.08 5.96 7.64
C LEU A 82 1.04 5.54 6.17
N ILE A 83 1.70 4.43 5.81
CA ILE A 83 1.63 3.85 4.46
C ILE A 83 0.20 3.40 4.15
N ALA A 84 -0.49 2.75 5.11
CA ALA A 84 -1.88 2.34 4.95
C ALA A 84 -2.82 3.53 4.71
N GLU A 85 -2.66 4.61 5.49
CA GLU A 85 -3.43 5.85 5.33
C GLU A 85 -3.19 6.49 3.95
N ALA A 86 -1.92 6.62 3.56
CA ALA A 86 -1.56 7.16 2.25
C ALA A 86 -2.13 6.31 1.10
N ASN A 87 -2.07 4.98 1.24
CA ASN A 87 -2.61 4.05 0.26
C ASN A 87 -4.15 4.15 0.15
N SER A 88 -4.85 4.31 1.27
CA SER A 88 -6.30 4.56 1.30
C SER A 88 -6.68 5.87 0.60
N ALA A 89 -5.87 6.92 0.78
CA ALA A 89 -6.08 8.20 0.10
C ALA A 89 -5.90 8.05 -1.43
N VAL A 90 -4.86 7.35 -1.89
CA VAL A 90 -4.65 7.05 -3.31
C VAL A 90 -5.84 6.29 -3.91
N MET A 91 -6.33 5.26 -3.22
CA MET A 91 -7.52 4.50 -3.64
C MET A 91 -8.76 5.38 -3.78
N THR A 92 -8.99 6.29 -2.83
CA THR A 92 -10.13 7.22 -2.86
C THR A 92 -10.04 8.20 -4.03
N MET A 93 -8.84 8.71 -4.33
CA MET A 93 -8.61 9.66 -5.42
C MET A 93 -8.70 8.99 -6.81
N THR A 94 -8.34 7.71 -6.92
CA THR A 94 -8.22 7.00 -8.19
C THR A 94 -9.46 6.19 -8.57
N ALA A 95 -10.35 5.93 -7.61
CA ALA A 95 -11.67 5.33 -7.84
C ALA A 95 -12.71 6.31 -8.43
N GLY A 96 -12.37 7.59 -8.66
CA GLY A 96 -13.24 8.56 -9.33
C GLY A 96 -13.83 9.68 -8.45
N GLY A 97 -13.25 9.98 -7.28
CA GLY A 97 -13.73 11.05 -6.40
C GLY A 97 -15.02 10.68 -5.63
N PRO A 98 -15.45 11.52 -4.66
CA PRO A 98 -16.57 11.19 -3.79
C PRO A 98 -17.86 11.03 -4.61
N VAL A 99 -18.65 10.03 -4.23
CA VAL A 99 -20.01 9.80 -4.71
C VAL A 99 -20.87 11.05 -4.54
#